data_AF-A0A539EGB9-F1
#
_entry.id   AF-A0A539EGB9-F1
#
_cell.length_a   1.000
_cell.length_b   1.000
_cell.length_c   1.000
_cell.angle_alpha   90.00
_cell.angle_beta   90.00
_cell.angle_gamma   90.00
#
_symmetry.space_group_name_H-M   'P 1'
#
loop_
_entity.id
_entity.type
_entity.pdbx_description
1 polymer ?
#
loop_
_entity_poly.entity_id
_entity_poly.type
_entity_poly.pdbx_seq_one_letter_code
_entity_poly.pdbx_strand_id
1 'polypeptide(L)'
;PDMAYRLRAVVAETPLLAKLAKPAGLRVVELTKELSLIPLTEAQEAKIPGAAAEPAFDGLKVSKKVAAWAAGLPGTIAYIEADYGAGKDYQAAVVWEDGEVNAGPWKDGTAWDPREDARERPVNGARPPHRHRSLVNG
;
A
#
# COMPACT_ATOMS: atom_id res chain seq x y z
N PRO A 1 -21.51 5.32 -19.35
CA PRO A 1 -20.36 4.69 -18.68
C PRO A 1 -20.48 4.85 -17.17
N ASP A 2 -20.67 3.75 -16.46
CA ASP A 2 -20.59 3.76 -15.00
C ASP A 2 -19.19 4.21 -14.60
N MET A 3 -19.10 5.30 -13.84
CA MET A 3 -17.83 5.90 -13.45
C MET A 3 -17.21 5.06 -12.33
N ALA A 4 -16.27 4.19 -12.69
CA ALA A 4 -15.47 3.45 -11.73
C ALA A 4 -14.17 4.20 -11.41
N TYR A 5 -13.88 4.41 -10.13
CA TYR A 5 -12.62 4.96 -9.64
C TYR A 5 -11.67 3.82 -9.26
N ARG A 6 -10.47 3.82 -9.84
CA ARG A 6 -9.44 2.84 -9.55
C ARG A 6 -8.14 3.52 -9.17
N LEU A 7 -7.61 3.15 -8.01
CA LEU A 7 -6.30 3.56 -7.52
C LEU A 7 -5.47 2.32 -7.24
N ARG A 8 -4.23 2.31 -7.71
CA ARG A 8 -3.16 1.43 -7.25
C ARG A 8 -1.92 2.28 -7.12
N ALA A 9 -1.21 2.20 -6.01
CA ALA A 9 -0.02 3.01 -5.79
C ALA A 9 0.95 2.36 -4.81
N VAL A 10 2.23 2.73 -4.94
CA VAL A 10 3.23 2.56 -3.87
C VAL A 10 3.40 3.90 -3.17
N VAL A 11 3.38 3.90 -1.85
CA VAL A 11 3.52 5.05 -0.96
C VAL A 11 4.74 4.83 -0.08
N ALA A 12 5.60 5.83 0.03
CA ALA A 12 6.74 5.83 0.95
C ALA A 12 7.24 7.26 1.14
N GLU A 13 8.36 7.40 1.85
CA GLU A 13 8.98 8.71 2.04
C GLU A 13 9.38 9.37 0.72
N THR A 14 9.15 10.69 0.61
CA THR A 14 9.42 11.48 -0.58
C THR A 14 10.86 11.33 -1.10
N PRO A 15 11.92 11.42 -0.27
CA PRO A 15 13.29 11.27 -0.75
C PRO A 15 13.58 9.88 -1.32
N LEU A 16 13.00 8.84 -0.71
CA LEU A 16 13.13 7.46 -1.15
C LEU A 16 12.48 7.28 -2.53
N LEU A 17 11.22 7.66 -2.69
CA LEU A 17 10.51 7.51 -3.97
C LEU A 17 11.13 8.37 -5.07
N ALA A 18 11.57 9.59 -4.77
CA ALA A 18 12.22 10.46 -5.74
C ALA A 18 13.51 9.84 -6.30
N LYS A 19 14.34 9.24 -5.43
CA LYS A 19 15.59 8.56 -5.82
C LYS A 19 15.32 7.37 -6.72
N LEU A 20 14.29 6.58 -6.43
CA LEU A 20 13.94 5.36 -7.15
C LEU A 20 13.19 5.60 -8.45
N ALA A 21 12.38 6.65 -8.49
CA ALA A 21 11.62 7.00 -9.67
C ALA A 21 12.49 7.57 -10.78
N LYS A 22 13.57 8.29 -10.42
CA LYS A 22 14.41 9.03 -11.37
C LYS A 22 15.04 8.13 -12.46
N PRO A 23 15.65 6.96 -12.15
CA PRO A 23 16.23 6.10 -13.19
C PRO A 23 15.20 5.51 -14.14
N ALA A 24 14.01 5.16 -13.64
CA ALA A 24 12.94 4.54 -14.42
C ALA A 24 11.96 5.54 -15.05
N GLY A 25 12.14 6.84 -14.80
CA GLY A 25 11.19 7.88 -15.23
C GLY A 25 9.78 7.65 -14.68
N LEU A 26 9.67 7.17 -13.44
CA LEU A 26 8.38 6.98 -12.76
C LEU A 26 7.83 8.33 -12.32
N ARG A 27 6.50 8.46 -12.31
CA ARG A 27 5.84 9.67 -11.83
C ARG A 27 5.68 9.58 -10.32
N VAL A 28 6.27 10.52 -9.61
CA VAL A 28 6.05 10.72 -8.17
C VAL A 28 5.01 11.82 -7.98
N VAL A 29 4.05 11.59 -7.10
CA VAL A 29 3.03 12.57 -6.69
C VAL A 29 3.21 12.80 -5.19
N GLU A 30 3.46 14.05 -4.81
CA GLU A 30 3.58 14.43 -3.41
C GLU A 30 2.21 14.35 -2.71
N LEU A 31 2.18 13.76 -1.51
CA LEU A 31 1.01 13.75 -0.63
C LEU A 31 1.18 14.77 0.50
N THR A 32 2.34 14.71 1.16
CA THR A 32 2.82 15.67 2.17
C THR A 32 4.30 15.96 1.89
N LYS A 33 4.93 16.80 2.72
CA LYS A 33 6.37 17.07 2.59
C LYS A 33 7.24 15.83 2.81
N GLU A 34 6.74 14.88 3.59
CA GLU A 34 7.44 13.66 4.00
C GLU A 34 7.04 12.45 3.17
N LEU A 35 5.80 12.41 2.66
CA LEU A 35 5.23 11.26 1.95
C LEU A 35 4.87 11.58 0.51
N SER A 36 5.18 10.65 -0.36
CA SER A 36 4.77 10.66 -1.76
C SER A 36 4.20 9.32 -2.19
N LEU A 37 3.55 9.29 -3.34
CA LEU A 37 3.12 8.06 -3.99
C LEU A 37 3.61 7.97 -5.44
N ILE A 38 3.77 6.74 -5.92
CA ILE A 38 3.94 6.42 -7.34
C ILE A 38 2.67 5.70 -7.79
N PRO A 39 1.87 6.29 -8.70
CA PRO A 39 0.70 5.63 -9.25
C PRO A 39 1.11 4.41 -10.08
N LEU A 40 0.50 3.26 -9.83
CA LEU A 40 0.72 2.02 -10.57
C LEU A 40 -0.35 1.87 -11.68
N THR A 41 -0.28 2.78 -12.64
CA THR A 41 -0.97 2.58 -13.92
C THR A 41 -0.21 1.56 -14.75
N GLU A 42 -0.84 0.96 -15.76
CA GLU A 42 -0.18 0.01 -16.67
C GLU A 42 1.14 0.57 -17.24
N ALA A 43 1.13 1.85 -17.65
CA ALA A 43 2.31 2.54 -18.17
C ALA A 43 3.42 2.77 -17.13
N GLN A 44 3.08 2.88 -15.84
CA GLN A 44 4.07 3.04 -14.76
C GLN A 44 4.62 1.66 -14.34
N GLU A 45 3.76 0.65 -14.22
CA GLU A 45 4.18 -0.73 -13.91
C GLU A 45 5.09 -1.34 -14.98
N ALA A 46 4.88 -0.98 -16.25
CA ALA A 46 5.74 -1.41 -17.36
C ALA A 46 7.20 -0.96 -17.18
N LYS A 47 7.44 0.16 -16.49
CA LYS A 47 8.78 0.73 -16.26
C LYS A 47 9.54 0.10 -15.09
N ILE A 48 8.83 -0.58 -14.21
CA ILE A 48 9.46 -1.31 -13.09
C ILE A 48 10.22 -2.52 -13.69
N PRO A 49 11.41 -2.89 -13.21
CA PRO A 49 12.11 -4.10 -13.69
C PRO A 49 11.48 -5.39 -13.15
N GLY A 50 11.69 -6.52 -13.84
CA GLY A 50 11.26 -7.85 -13.40
C GLY A 50 10.08 -8.45 -14.19
N ALA A 51 9.83 -9.75 -14.00
CA ALA A 51 8.80 -10.49 -14.71
C ALA A 51 7.41 -10.31 -14.06
N ALA A 52 6.43 -9.86 -14.85
CA ALA A 52 5.04 -9.75 -14.43
C ALA A 52 4.27 -11.00 -14.86
N ALA A 53 3.47 -11.57 -13.96
CA ALA A 53 2.38 -12.48 -14.34
C ALA A 53 1.38 -12.69 -13.20
N GLU A 54 1.88 -12.79 -11.96
CA GLU A 54 1.06 -13.27 -10.84
C GLU A 54 0.92 -12.22 -9.73
N PRO A 55 -0.25 -12.13 -9.10
CA PRO A 55 -0.41 -11.46 -7.81
C PRO A 55 0.60 -11.95 -6.78
N ALA A 56 1.15 -11.04 -5.98
CA ALA A 56 2.07 -11.37 -4.90
C ALA A 56 1.35 -11.90 -3.65
N PHE A 57 0.10 -11.46 -3.44
CA PHE A 57 -0.74 -11.86 -2.33
C PHE A 57 -2.12 -12.24 -2.84
N ASP A 58 -2.76 -13.19 -2.16
CA ASP A 58 -4.16 -13.50 -2.44
C ASP A 58 -5.04 -12.27 -2.15
N GLY A 59 -5.99 -12.01 -3.04
CA GLY A 59 -6.95 -10.91 -2.92
C GLY A 59 -6.45 -9.51 -3.29
N LEU A 60 -5.15 -9.28 -3.55
CA LEU A 60 -4.58 -8.00 -3.98
C LEU A 60 -4.15 -8.02 -5.46
N LYS A 61 -4.22 -6.89 -6.17
CA LYS A 61 -3.71 -6.79 -7.57
C LYS A 61 -2.22 -6.41 -7.66
N VAL A 62 -1.49 -6.34 -6.55
CA VAL A 62 -0.03 -6.11 -6.59
C VAL A 62 0.65 -7.31 -7.22
N SER A 63 1.39 -7.10 -8.31
CA SER A 63 2.14 -8.18 -8.95
C SER A 63 3.38 -8.56 -8.13
N LYS A 64 3.84 -9.81 -8.23
CA LYS A 64 5.11 -10.27 -7.63
C LYS A 64 6.29 -9.36 -7.99
N LYS A 65 6.30 -8.84 -9.22
CA LYS A 65 7.23 -7.84 -9.70
C LYS A 65 7.23 -6.57 -8.85
N VAL A 66 6.06 -5.97 -8.65
CA VAL A 66 5.90 -4.74 -7.86
C VAL A 66 6.19 -5.01 -6.38
N ALA A 67 5.73 -6.14 -5.84
CA ALA A 67 6.00 -6.53 -4.46
C ALA A 67 7.50 -6.72 -4.20
N ALA A 68 8.22 -7.41 -5.10
CA ALA A 68 9.66 -7.59 -4.99
C ALA A 68 10.42 -6.26 -5.16
N TRP A 69 9.97 -5.39 -6.07
CA TRP A 69 10.53 -4.06 -6.22
C TRP A 69 10.33 -3.22 -4.95
N ALA A 70 9.13 -3.22 -4.37
CA ALA A 70 8.82 -2.50 -3.13
C ALA A 70 9.58 -3.06 -1.92
N ALA A 71 9.64 -4.39 -1.77
CA ALA A 71 10.40 -5.06 -0.73
C ALA A 71 11.94 -4.89 -0.87
N GLY A 72 12.42 -4.60 -2.08
CA GLY A 72 13.84 -4.29 -2.30
C GLY A 72 14.26 -2.89 -1.80
N LEU A 73 13.30 -2.07 -1.34
CA LEU A 73 13.56 -0.71 -0.89
C LEU A 73 13.80 -0.69 0.63
N PRO A 74 14.74 0.13 1.11
CA PRO A 74 14.90 0.36 2.55
C PRO A 74 13.76 1.20 3.11
N GLY A 75 13.46 1.05 4.40
CA GLY A 75 12.44 1.82 5.12
C GLY A 75 11.03 1.25 5.01
N THR A 76 10.03 2.09 5.30
CA THR A 76 8.61 1.71 5.25
C THR A 76 7.99 2.02 3.90
N ILE A 77 7.41 1.00 3.26
CA ILE A 77 6.77 1.09 1.95
C ILE A 77 5.38 0.49 2.03
N ALA A 78 4.35 1.21 1.60
CA ALA A 78 2.99 0.71 1.51
C ALA A 78 2.57 0.56 0.06
N TYR A 79 1.98 -0.59 -0.29
CA TYR A 79 1.14 -0.70 -1.47
C TYR A 79 -0.31 -0.49 -1.05
N ILE A 80 -1.03 0.33 -1.82
CA ILE A 80 -2.47 0.56 -1.64
C ILE A 80 -3.22 0.34 -2.95
N GLU A 81 -4.42 -0.19 -2.86
CA GLU A 81 -5.38 -0.21 -3.95
C GLU A 81 -6.81 0.06 -3.51
N ALA A 82 -7.58 0.65 -4.41
CA ALA A 82 -9.01 0.88 -4.25
C ALA A 82 -9.73 0.74 -5.60
N ASP A 83 -10.91 0.14 -5.58
CA ASP A 83 -11.84 0.06 -6.71
C ASP A 83 -13.22 0.47 -6.19
N TYR A 84 -13.83 1.49 -6.79
CA TYR A 84 -15.15 2.01 -6.41
C TYR A 84 -16.01 2.19 -7.65
N GLY A 85 -17.30 1.83 -7.60
CA GLY A 85 -18.24 2.04 -8.69
C GLY A 85 -18.21 0.97 -9.78
N ALA A 86 -17.54 -0.16 -9.53
CA ALA A 86 -17.48 -1.33 -10.42
C ALA A 86 -18.32 -2.54 -9.92
N GLY A 87 -19.20 -2.32 -8.94
CA GLY A 87 -20.10 -3.35 -8.40
C GLY A 87 -19.54 -4.20 -7.26
N LYS A 88 -18.24 -4.16 -6.99
CA LYS A 88 -17.59 -4.67 -5.78
C LYS A 88 -16.55 -3.68 -5.31
N ASP A 89 -17.00 -2.76 -4.47
CA ASP A 89 -16.13 -1.75 -3.91
C ASP A 89 -15.18 -2.39 -2.91
N TYR A 90 -13.89 -2.05 -2.99
CA TYR A 90 -12.94 -2.56 -2.02
C TYR A 90 -11.71 -1.65 -1.91
N GLN A 91 -11.02 -1.80 -0.79
CA GLN A 91 -9.69 -1.28 -0.55
C GLN A 91 -8.79 -2.42 -0.10
N ALA A 92 -7.52 -2.36 -0.47
CA ALA A 92 -6.54 -3.31 0.03
C ALA A 92 -5.17 -2.65 0.20
N ALA A 93 -4.39 -3.18 1.13
CA ALA A 93 -3.06 -2.65 1.42
C ALA A 93 -2.11 -3.73 1.95
N VAL A 94 -0.83 -3.52 1.74
CA VAL A 94 0.25 -4.29 2.37
C VAL A 94 1.42 -3.34 2.61
N VAL A 95 2.09 -3.50 3.75
CA VAL A 95 3.20 -2.66 4.18
C VAL A 95 4.43 -3.52 4.39
N TRP A 96 5.53 -3.10 3.76
CA TRP A 96 6.86 -3.61 4.01
C TRP A 96 7.63 -2.67 4.91
N GLU A 97 8.46 -3.23 5.78
CA GLU A 97 9.49 -2.53 6.54
C GLU A 97 10.81 -3.26 6.32
N ASP A 98 11.78 -2.56 5.73
CA ASP A 98 13.11 -3.09 5.40
C ASP A 98 13.06 -4.44 4.63
N GLY A 99 12.06 -4.54 3.74
CA GLY A 99 11.85 -5.66 2.84
C GLY A 99 11.03 -6.82 3.39
N GLU A 100 10.66 -6.80 4.66
CA GLU A 100 9.75 -7.78 5.24
C GLU A 100 8.32 -7.23 5.32
N VAL A 101 7.33 -8.09 5.11
CA VAL A 101 5.93 -7.68 5.31
C VAL A 101 5.70 -7.45 6.81
N ASN A 102 5.55 -6.18 7.20
CA ASN A 102 5.28 -5.80 8.58
C ASN A 102 3.78 -5.72 8.87
N ALA A 103 2.96 -5.36 7.88
CA ALA A 103 1.51 -5.26 8.05
C ALA A 103 0.74 -5.64 6.78
N GLY A 104 -0.43 -6.26 6.95
CA GLY A 104 -1.24 -6.81 5.85
C GLY A 104 -0.81 -8.22 5.41
N PRO A 105 -1.27 -8.70 4.24
CA PRO A 105 -2.20 -8.03 3.33
C PRO A 105 -3.58 -7.85 3.97
N TRP A 106 -4.13 -6.64 3.88
CA TRP A 106 -5.49 -6.33 4.29
C TRP A 106 -6.35 -6.10 3.07
N LYS A 107 -7.59 -6.56 3.15
CA LYS A 107 -8.63 -6.29 2.17
C LYS A 107 -9.91 -5.98 2.91
N ASP A 108 -10.52 -4.87 2.55
CA ASP A 108 -11.81 -4.45 3.03
C ASP A 108 -12.75 -4.27 1.84
N GLY A 109 -13.86 -5.00 1.83
CA GLY A 109 -14.92 -4.92 0.83
C GLY A 109 -16.22 -4.38 1.39
N THR A 110 -16.20 -3.84 2.62
CA THR A 110 -17.38 -3.24 3.23
C THR A 110 -17.67 -1.89 2.58
N ALA A 111 -18.91 -1.70 2.13
CA ALA A 111 -19.36 -0.41 1.61
C ALA A 111 -19.35 0.60 2.76
N TRP A 112 -18.57 1.66 2.62
CA TRP A 112 -18.41 2.70 3.65
C TRP A 112 -19.75 3.30 4.08
N ASP A 113 -20.14 3.11 5.35
CA ASP A 113 -21.10 4.00 6.01
C ASP A 113 -20.30 5.11 6.75
N PRO A 114 -20.41 6.38 6.36
CA PRO A 114 -19.79 7.50 7.07
C PRO A 114 -20.11 7.57 8.57
N ARG A 115 -21.14 6.86 9.04
CA ARG A 115 -21.65 6.90 10.41
C ARG A 115 -21.08 5.82 11.32
N GLU A 116 -20.31 4.87 10.81
CA GLU A 116 -19.66 3.83 11.63
C GLU A 116 -18.39 4.36 12.34
N ASP A 117 -18.16 3.91 13.57
CA ASP A 117 -17.02 4.32 14.41
C ASP A 117 -15.70 3.96 13.71
N ALA A 118 -14.82 4.95 13.54
CA ALA A 118 -13.52 4.77 12.92
C ALA A 118 -12.61 3.75 13.63
N ARG A 119 -12.89 3.41 14.89
CA ARG A 119 -12.18 2.38 15.68
C ARG A 119 -12.55 0.96 15.32
N GLU A 120 -13.70 0.74 14.69
CA GLU A 120 -14.19 -0.59 14.29
C GLU A 120 -13.63 -1.02 12.93
N ARG A 121 -12.78 -0.18 12.33
CA ARG A 121 -12.20 -0.43 10.99
C ARG A 121 -11.10 -1.49 11.02
N PRO A 122 -11.09 -2.45 10.08
CA PRO A 122 -10.05 -3.48 9.99
C PRO A 122 -8.62 -2.92 9.88
N VAL A 123 -8.45 -1.81 9.15
CA VAL A 123 -7.15 -1.13 8.98
C VAL A 123 -6.62 -0.49 10.26
N ASN A 124 -7.49 -0.15 11.22
CA ASN A 124 -7.12 0.46 12.49
C ASN A 124 -7.02 -0.57 13.64
N GLY A 125 -7.70 -1.71 13.51
CA GLY A 125 -7.74 -2.78 14.52
C GLY A 125 -6.47 -3.63 14.61
N ALA A 126 -5.56 -3.55 13.64
CA ALA A 126 -4.33 -4.35 13.58
C ALA A 126 -3.14 -3.71 14.34
N ARG A 127 -3.36 -2.78 15.27
CA ARG A 127 -2.29 -2.30 16.17
C ARG A 127 -1.92 -3.45 17.11
N PRO A 128 -0.67 -3.98 17.10
CA PRO A 128 -0.28 -4.98 18.08
C PRO A 128 -0.43 -4.39 19.49
N PRO A 129 -0.90 -5.16 20.48
CA PRO A 129 -1.05 -4.66 21.84
C PRO A 129 0.32 -4.20 22.33
N HIS A 130 0.42 -2.93 22.73
CA HIS A 130 1.59 -2.41 23.44
C HIS A 130 1.82 -3.32 24.66
N ARG A 131 2.87 -4.16 24.62
CA ARG A 131 3.33 -4.83 25.84
C ARG A 131 3.90 -3.76 26.75
N HIS A 132 3.06 -3.25 27.66
CA HIS A 132 3.55 -2.54 28.84
C HIS A 132 4.42 -3.52 29.63
N ARG A 133 5.73 -3.42 29.44
CA ARG A 133 6.70 -4.02 30.36
C ARG A 133 6.60 -3.22 31.65
N SER A 134 5.76 -3.69 32.58
CA SER A 134 5.76 -3.18 33.94
C SER A 134 7.12 -3.50 34.54
N LEU A 135 7.96 -2.49 34.68
CA LEU A 135 9.14 -2.55 35.53
C LEU A 135 8.63 -2.61 36.95
N VAL A 136 8.60 -3.82 37.51
CA VAL A 136 8.40 -4.04 38.93
C VAL A 136 9.72 -3.67 39.60
N ASN A 137 9.77 -2.48 40.21
CA ASN A 137 10.71 -2.15 41.27
C ASN A 137 10.03 -2.49 42.60
N GLY A 138 10.70 -3.30 43.43
CA GLY A 138 10.24 -3.71 44.75
C GLY A 138 10.80 -5.06 45.14
#